data_AF-A0A7Y5NDX3-F1
#
_entry.id   AF-A0A7Y5NDX3-F1
#
_cell.length_a   1.000
_cell.length_b   1.000
_cell.length_c   1.000
_cell.angle_alpha   90.00
_cell.angle_beta   90.00
_cell.angle_gamma   90.00
#
_symmetry.space_group_name_H-M   'P 1'
#
loop_
_entity.id
_entity.type
_entity.pdbx_description
1 polymer ?
#
loop_
_entity_poly.entity_id
_entity_poly.type
_entity_poly.pdbx_seq_one_letter_code
_entity_poly.pdbx_strand_id
1 'polypeptide(L)'
;MTVVPQRPIAVIGDTQSTLRVERYFLRREQNPRERELLLQHLLGTEFEVLVHLGDMVENGSSAAAWREFDRLFAPFFAKNIRFFPLLGNHDYWGNKQRRCAHLQTRFPSCLNSPWQALTIGRAGVRLGLV
;
A
#
# COMPACT_ATOMS: atom_id res chain seq x y z
N MET A 1 27.06 -15.51 -20.79
CA MET A 1 26.45 -14.37 -20.08
C MET A 1 24.98 -14.68 -19.89
N THR A 2 24.53 -14.90 -18.66
CA THR A 2 23.13 -15.20 -18.37
C THR A 2 22.35 -13.88 -18.37
N VAL A 3 21.43 -13.70 -19.32
CA VAL A 3 20.51 -12.56 -19.31
C VAL A 3 19.49 -12.83 -18.22
N VAL A 4 19.55 -12.09 -17.11
CA VAL A 4 18.49 -12.13 -16.10
C VAL A 4 17.26 -11.46 -16.72
N PRO A 5 16.14 -12.16 -16.87
CA PRO A 5 14.94 -11.56 -17.44
C PRO A 5 14.48 -10.41 -16.53
N GLN A 6 14.30 -9.23 -17.11
CA GLN A 6 13.74 -8.09 -16.37
C GLN A 6 12.25 -8.34 -16.16
N ARG A 7 11.84 -8.44 -14.89
CA ARG A 7 10.44 -8.56 -14.52
C ARG A 7 9.84 -7.18 -14.28
N PRO A 8 8.57 -6.95 -14.61
CA PRO A 8 7.91 -5.66 -14.38
C PRO A 8 7.91 -5.26 -12.90
N ILE A 9 7.74 -3.96 -12.66
CA ILE A 9 7.43 -3.39 -11.35
C ILE A 9 5.94 -3.06 -11.34
N ALA A 10 5.20 -3.57 -10.36
CA ALA A 10 3.83 -3.15 -10.14
C ALA A 10 3.82 -1.91 -9.25
N VAL A 11 3.11 -0.86 -9.66
CA VAL A 11 2.95 0.38 -8.89
C VAL A 11 1.47 0.66 -8.71
N ILE A 12 1.03 0.80 -7.46
CA ILE A 12 -0.34 1.18 -7.11
C ILE A 12 -0.33 2.24 -6.01
N GLY A 13 -1.44 2.93 -5.83
CA GLY A 13 -1.68 3.84 -4.72
C GLY A 13 -3.17 3.90 -4.44
N ASP A 14 -3.52 4.63 -3.40
CA ASP A 14 -4.91 5.01 -3.12
C ASP A 14 -5.86 3.80 -3.03
N THR A 15 -5.44 2.76 -2.30
CA THR A 15 -6.24 1.56 -2.09
C THR A 15 -7.17 1.66 -0.88
N GLN A 16 -7.17 2.79 -0.18
CA GLN A 16 -8.09 3.07 0.92
C GLN A 16 -9.55 3.02 0.48
N SER A 17 -10.44 2.78 1.44
CA SER A 17 -11.88 2.92 1.19
C SER A 17 -12.24 4.41 1.20
N THR A 18 -13.26 4.81 0.45
CA THR A 18 -13.79 6.17 0.58
C THR A 18 -14.14 6.46 2.05
N LEU A 19 -13.82 7.66 2.53
CA LEU A 19 -14.05 8.03 3.93
C LEU A 19 -15.51 7.81 4.33
N ARG A 20 -15.74 7.27 5.54
CA ARG A 20 -17.10 7.02 6.05
C ARG A 20 -17.95 8.29 6.08
N VAL A 21 -17.34 9.44 6.38
CA VAL A 21 -18.01 10.76 6.38
C VAL A 21 -18.42 11.16 4.96
N GLU A 22 -17.50 11.06 3.99
CA GLU A 22 -17.81 11.37 2.59
C GLU A 22 -18.87 10.43 2.01
N ARG A 23 -18.79 9.15 2.34
CA ARG A 23 -19.80 8.15 1.97
C ARG A 23 -21.18 8.54 2.49
N TYR A 24 -21.28 8.93 3.76
CA TYR A 24 -22.57 9.18 4.41
C TYR A 24 -23.16 10.55 4.05
N PHE A 25 -22.33 11.61 4.04
CA PHE A 25 -22.79 12.99 3.85
C PHE A 25 -22.70 13.46 2.39
N LEU A 26 -21.68 13.04 1.66
CA LEU A 26 -21.45 13.48 0.27
C LEU A 26 -21.87 12.43 -0.76
N ARG A 27 -22.33 11.24 -0.32
CA ARG A 27 -22.72 10.11 -1.17
C ARG A 27 -21.68 9.78 -2.24
N ARG A 28 -20.39 9.96 -1.92
CA ARG A 28 -19.31 9.66 -2.86
C ARG A 28 -19.33 8.19 -3.25
N GLU A 29 -18.99 7.94 -4.51
CA GLU A 29 -18.86 6.61 -5.07
C GLU A 29 -17.94 5.74 -4.20
N GLN A 30 -18.29 4.45 -4.12
CA GLN A 30 -17.53 3.45 -3.41
C GLN A 30 -17.04 2.45 -4.44
N ASN A 31 -15.74 2.18 -4.44
CA ASN A 31 -15.12 1.30 -5.43
C ASN A 31 -14.55 0.00 -4.82
N PRO A 32 -15.25 -0.68 -3.88
CA PRO A 32 -14.70 -1.88 -3.24
C PRO A 32 -14.52 -3.01 -4.25
N ARG A 33 -15.42 -3.11 -5.24
CA ARG A 33 -15.36 -4.14 -6.29
C ARG A 33 -14.17 -3.92 -7.22
N GLU A 34 -13.98 -2.69 -7.67
CA GLU A 34 -12.92 -2.29 -8.60
C GLU A 34 -11.55 -2.47 -7.93
N ARG A 35 -11.45 -2.11 -6.64
CA ARG A 35 -10.26 -2.39 -5.83
C ARG A 35 -9.96 -3.88 -5.74
N GLU A 36 -10.97 -4.71 -5.45
CA GLU A 36 -10.78 -6.16 -5.41
C GLU A 36 -10.38 -6.73 -6.78
N LEU A 37 -10.99 -6.27 -7.87
CA LEU A 37 -10.64 -6.67 -9.23
C LEU A 37 -9.21 -6.27 -9.60
N LEU A 38 -8.78 -5.05 -9.25
CA LEU A 38 -7.41 -4.56 -9.45
C LEU A 38 -6.40 -5.47 -8.72
N LEU A 39 -6.66 -5.73 -7.42
CA LEU A 39 -5.77 -6.56 -6.60
C LEU A 39 -5.73 -8.02 -7.08
N GLN A 40 -6.86 -8.58 -7.51
CA GLN A 40 -6.93 -9.92 -8.11
C GLN A 40 -6.16 -9.97 -9.44
N HIS A 41 -6.29 -8.95 -10.29
CA HIS A 41 -5.55 -8.87 -11.53
C HIS A 41 -4.03 -8.81 -11.29
N LEU A 42 -3.59 -8.02 -10.31
CA LEU A 42 -2.18 -8.00 -9.90
C LEU A 42 -1.73 -9.36 -9.37
N LEU A 43 -2.51 -10.04 -8.53
CA LEU A 43 -2.16 -11.37 -8.02
C LEU A 43 -1.98 -12.46 -9.10
N GLY A 44 -2.56 -12.25 -10.28
CA GLY A 44 -2.41 -13.09 -11.47
C GLY A 44 -1.34 -12.64 -12.45
N THR A 45 -0.67 -11.51 -12.18
CA THR A 45 0.36 -10.91 -13.04
C THR A 45 1.75 -11.15 -12.45
N GLU A 46 2.72 -11.50 -13.29
CA GLU A 46 4.12 -11.67 -12.87
C GLU A 46 4.83 -10.31 -12.77
N PHE A 47 5.34 -9.97 -11.58
CA PHE A 47 6.16 -8.78 -11.32
C PHE A 47 7.21 -9.04 -10.24
N GLU A 48 8.28 -8.25 -10.20
CA GLU A 48 9.37 -8.43 -9.23
C GLU A 48 9.02 -7.88 -7.84
N VAL A 49 8.34 -6.73 -7.82
CA VAL A 49 7.99 -6.01 -6.60
C VAL A 49 6.73 -5.19 -6.81
N LEU A 50 5.91 -5.13 -5.76
CA LEU A 50 4.77 -4.25 -5.66
C LEU A 50 5.16 -3.01 -4.85
N VAL A 51 5.14 -1.86 -5.49
CA VAL A 51 5.31 -0.54 -4.86
C VAL A 51 3.93 0.05 -4.58
N HIS A 52 3.67 0.38 -3.31
CA HIS A 52 2.44 1.07 -2.90
C HIS A 52 2.76 2.53 -2.56
N LEU A 53 2.15 3.48 -3.27
CA LEU A 53 2.50 4.89 -3.22
C LEU A 53 1.90 5.67 -2.03
N GLY A 54 1.00 5.04 -1.28
CA GLY A 54 0.42 5.60 -0.07
C GLY A 54 -1.09 5.50 -0.07
N ASP A 55 -1.68 5.95 1.03
CA ASP A 55 -3.11 5.88 1.32
C ASP A 55 -3.62 4.44 1.22
N MET A 56 -3.00 3.57 2.01
CA MET A 56 -3.44 2.18 2.16
C MET A 56 -4.72 2.09 2.98
N VAL A 57 -4.89 3.03 3.91
CA VAL A 57 -6.05 3.13 4.79
C VAL A 57 -6.59 4.54 4.80
N GLU A 58 -7.91 4.69 5.01
CA GLU A 58 -8.54 6.00 4.99
C GLU A 58 -8.28 6.80 6.28
N ASN A 59 -7.83 6.11 7.33
CA ASN A 59 -7.39 6.70 8.58
C ASN A 59 -6.36 5.80 9.28
N GLY A 60 -5.12 6.28 9.38
CA GLY A 60 -4.00 5.57 9.99
C GLY A 60 -4.20 5.12 11.45
N SER A 61 -5.10 5.74 12.21
CA SER A 61 -5.41 5.33 13.59
C SER A 61 -6.57 4.34 13.71
N SER A 62 -7.21 3.99 12.60
CA SER A 62 -8.39 3.10 12.56
C SER A 62 -7.99 1.64 12.48
N ALA A 63 -8.17 0.89 13.56
CA ALA A 63 -7.95 -0.56 13.57
C ALA A 63 -8.85 -1.31 12.56
N ALA A 64 -10.03 -0.77 12.25
CA ALA A 64 -10.92 -1.36 11.26
C ALA A 64 -10.38 -1.19 9.83
N ALA A 65 -9.82 -0.01 9.52
CA ALA A 65 -9.22 0.25 8.22
C ALA A 65 -8.01 -0.65 7.98
N TRP A 66 -7.16 -0.80 8.99
CA TRP A 66 -6.01 -1.71 8.91
C TRP A 66 -6.40 -3.18 8.79
N ARG A 67 -7.48 -3.64 9.44
CA ARG A 67 -7.98 -5.02 9.22
C ARG A 67 -8.47 -5.25 7.80
N GLU A 68 -9.09 -4.24 7.18
CA GLU A 68 -9.50 -4.32 5.77
C GLU A 68 -8.28 -4.36 4.84
N PHE A 69 -7.27 -3.53 5.09
CA PHE A 69 -5.99 -3.62 4.41
C PHE A 69 -5.39 -5.03 4.52
N ASP A 70 -5.30 -5.57 5.74
CA ASP A 70 -4.74 -6.91 5.98
C ASP A 70 -5.52 -7.98 5.19
N ARG A 71 -6.86 -7.90 5.17
CA ARG A 71 -7.70 -8.83 4.40
C ARG A 71 -7.41 -8.76 2.91
N LEU A 72 -7.32 -7.55 2.35
CA LEU A 72 -7.10 -7.32 0.92
C LEU A 72 -5.69 -7.73 0.47
N PHE A 73 -4.68 -7.47 1.29
CA PHE A 73 -3.27 -7.74 0.96
C PHE A 73 -2.75 -9.08 1.45
N ALA A 74 -3.50 -9.81 2.30
CA ALA A 74 -3.12 -11.15 2.77
C ALA A 74 -2.66 -12.12 1.65
N PRO A 75 -3.30 -12.18 0.47
CA PRO A 75 -2.84 -13.06 -0.60
C PRO A 75 -1.45 -12.69 -1.16
N PHE A 76 -1.10 -11.39 -1.17
CA PHE A 76 0.22 -10.94 -1.62
C PHE A 76 1.30 -11.39 -0.64
N PHE A 77 1.05 -11.21 0.66
CA PHE A 77 1.96 -11.65 1.71
C PHE A 77 2.10 -13.18 1.76
N ALA A 78 1.01 -13.92 1.58
CA ALA A 78 1.03 -15.38 1.51
C ALA A 78 1.86 -15.91 0.33
N LYS A 79 1.89 -15.17 -0.80
CA LYS A 79 2.74 -15.48 -1.96
C LYS A 79 4.19 -15.00 -1.82
N ASN A 80 4.57 -14.42 -0.68
CA ASN A 80 5.88 -13.79 -0.46
C ASN A 80 6.22 -12.73 -1.53
N ILE A 81 5.20 -12.03 -2.03
CA ILE A 81 5.42 -10.91 -2.96
C ILE A 81 6.20 -9.82 -2.22
N ARG A 82 7.30 -9.37 -2.82
CA ARG A 82 8.06 -8.23 -2.29
C ARG A 82 7.17 -6.99 -2.33
N PHE A 83 6.86 -6.44 -1.17
CA PHE A 83 5.98 -5.29 -1.01
C PHE A 83 6.80 -4.09 -0.49
N PHE A 84 6.69 -2.95 -1.18
CA PHE A 84 7.40 -1.72 -0.85
C PHE A 84 6.39 -0.59 -0.62
N PRO A 85 6.02 -0.33 0.65
CA PRO A 85 5.05 0.70 0.99
C PRO A 85 5.69 2.07 1.16
N LEU A 86 4.99 3.09 0.70
CA LEU A 86 5.10 4.48 1.12
C LEU A 86 3.85 4.84 1.91
N LEU A 87 3.96 5.88 2.74
CA LEU A 87 2.83 6.40 3.50
C LEU A 87 2.25 7.62 2.78
N GLY A 88 0.94 7.60 2.55
CA GLY A 88 0.18 8.75 2.08
C GLY A 88 -0.38 9.56 3.26
N ASN A 89 -1.04 10.68 2.97
CA ASN A 89 -1.55 11.55 4.03
C ASN A 89 -2.59 10.87 4.92
N HIS A 90 -3.44 9.98 4.38
CA HIS A 90 -4.45 9.27 5.16
C HIS A 90 -3.83 8.25 6.12
N ASP A 91 -2.70 7.65 5.73
CA ASP A 91 -1.93 6.77 6.62
C ASP A 91 -1.40 7.54 7.84
N TYR A 92 -1.27 8.88 7.75
CA TYR A 92 -0.93 9.76 8.87
C TYR A 92 -2.12 10.25 9.70
N TRP A 93 -3.37 9.96 9.34
CA TRP A 93 -4.50 10.54 10.06
C TRP A 93 -4.79 9.90 11.42
N GLY A 94 -5.41 10.71 12.29
CA GLY A 94 -5.89 10.31 13.61
C GLY A 94 -4.82 10.28 14.71
N ASN A 95 -5.08 9.48 15.75
CA ASN A 95 -4.21 9.44 16.94
C ASN A 95 -2.81 8.88 16.61
N LYS A 96 -1.76 9.65 16.96
CA LYS A 96 -0.35 9.33 16.68
C LYS A 96 0.07 7.99 17.26
N GLN A 97 -0.23 7.71 18.53
CA GLN A 97 0.20 6.47 19.20
C GLN A 97 -0.41 5.23 18.53
N ARG A 98 -1.73 5.27 18.26
CA ARG A 98 -2.44 4.17 17.59
C ARG A 98 -1.93 3.95 16.16
N ARG A 99 -1.75 5.04 15.41
CA ARG A 99 -1.18 4.97 14.07
C ARG A 99 0.23 4.37 14.09
N CYS A 100 1.12 4.88 14.94
CA CYS A 100 2.47 4.36 15.06
C CYS A 100 2.47 2.88 15.44
N ALA A 101 1.56 2.43 16.32
CA ALA A 101 1.43 1.01 16.63
C ALA A 101 1.06 0.18 15.38
N HIS A 102 0.09 0.63 14.58
CA HIS A 102 -0.31 -0.07 13.35
C HIS A 102 0.80 -0.11 12.30
N LEU A 103 1.53 0.99 12.12
CA LEU A 103 2.66 1.08 11.21
C LEU A 103 3.85 0.26 11.70
N GLN A 104 4.16 0.25 13.00
CA GLN A 104 5.27 -0.52 13.57
C GLN A 104 5.08 -2.02 13.32
N THR A 105 3.84 -2.51 13.42
CA THR A 105 3.52 -3.93 13.19
C THR A 105 3.67 -4.32 11.72
N ARG A 106 3.39 -3.43 10.77
CA ARG A 106 3.34 -3.77 9.33
C ARG A 106 4.57 -3.30 8.57
N PHE A 107 4.93 -2.03 8.76
CA PHE A 107 5.90 -1.29 7.97
C PHE A 107 6.86 -0.49 8.88
N PRO A 108 7.66 -1.15 9.72
CA PRO A 108 8.56 -0.47 10.65
C PRO A 108 9.58 0.45 9.95
N SER A 109 9.96 0.15 8.70
CA SER A 109 10.85 1.01 7.90
C SER A 109 10.26 2.40 7.62
N CYS A 110 8.93 2.51 7.49
CA CYS A 110 8.24 3.76 7.20
C CYS A 110 8.21 4.72 8.40
N LEU A 111 8.49 4.24 9.62
CA LEU A 111 8.53 5.09 10.81
C LEU A 111 9.84 5.86 10.96
N ASN A 112 10.91 5.38 10.33
CA ASN A 112 12.25 5.96 10.48
C ASN A 112 12.51 7.10 9.49
N SER A 113 11.79 7.12 8.36
CA SER A 113 11.96 8.12 7.32
C SER A 113 10.69 8.27 6.48
N PRO A 114 10.28 9.50 6.10
CA PRO A 114 9.17 9.72 5.17
C PRO A 114 9.53 9.39 3.71
N TRP A 115 10.79 9.05 3.42
CA TRP A 115 11.26 8.62 2.11
C TRP A 115 12.04 7.32 2.23
N GLN A 116 11.98 6.48 1.20
CA GLN A 116 12.71 5.21 1.13
C GLN A 116 13.34 5.04 -0.26
N ALA A 117 14.47 4.33 -0.31
CA ALA A 117 15.15 4.04 -1.58
C ALA A 117 15.08 2.54 -1.86
N LEU A 118 14.80 2.19 -3.11
CA LEU A 118 14.71 0.81 -3.57
C LEU A 118 15.48 0.65 -4.88
N THR A 119 16.41 -0.31 -4.92
CA THR A 119 17.09 -0.71 -6.15
C THR A 119 16.53 -2.04 -6.63
N ILE A 120 16.19 -2.10 -7.92
CA ILE A 120 15.55 -3.25 -8.58
C ILE A 120 16.36 -3.55 -9.85
N GLY A 121 17.08 -4.67 -9.86
CA GLY A 121 17.98 -5.01 -10.96
C GLY A 121 19.01 -3.90 -11.24
N ARG A 122 19.02 -3.39 -12.48
CA ARG A 122 19.87 -2.26 -12.92
C ARG A 122 19.19 -0.89 -12.84
N ALA A 123 17.94 -0.83 -12.41
CA ALA A 123 17.19 0.40 -12.25
C ALA A 123 17.17 0.81 -10.77
N GLY A 124 17.58 2.05 -10.49
CA GLY A 124 17.40 2.67 -9.17
C GLY A 124 16.10 3.44 -9.14
N VAL A 125 15.21 3.15 -8.20
CA VAL A 125 13.96 3.87 -8.00
C VAL A 125 14.02 4.55 -6.62
N ARG A 126 14.08 5.89 -6.62
CA ARG A 126 13.99 6.68 -5.38
C ARG A 126 12.59 7.27 -5.31
N LEU A 127 11.85 6.91 -4.26
CA LEU A 127 10.52 7.42 -4.03
C LEU A 127 10.51 8.15 -2.68
N GLY A 128 10.08 9.40 -2.71
CA GLY A 128 9.94 10.24 -1.55
C GLY A 128 8.66 11.04 -1.64
N LEU A 129 8.09 11.36 -0.49
CA LEU A 129 7.13 12.46 -0.37
C LEU A 129 7.86 13.77 -0.69
N VAL A 130 7.24 14.61 -1.53
CA VAL A 130 7.59 16.03 -1.69
C VAL A 130 6.85 16.82 -0.63
#